data_AF-A0A973JWS4-F1
#
_entry.id   AF-A0A973JWS4-F1
#
_cell.length_a   1.000
_cell.length_b   1.000
_cell.length_c   1.000
_cell.angle_alpha   90.00
_cell.angle_beta   90.00
_cell.angle_gamma   90.00
#
_symmetry.space_group_name_H-M   'P 1'
#
loop_
_entity.id
_entity.type
_entity.pdbx_description
1 polymer ?
#
loop_
_entity_poly.entity_id
_entity_poly.type
_entity_poly.pdbx_seq_one_letter_code
_entity_poly.pdbx_strand_id
1 'polypeptide(L)'
;MTTQKLSAAQIREKYLTFFERNGHTIVPSTSLVVADDPTLLFVNSGMVPFKDVFLGHEQRPYSRATTAQKCLRVSGKHNDLEEVGPSPRHQTFFEMLGNFSFGDYFKADAIAMAWKLLTEEFKLPVERLWFTVFAGDDEVPADDEAAQLWVAQGADPARILRFGRKDNFWVMGDTGPCGPCSEITMYIGDDLAKMSAEGVNSDDPDYVEIWNNVFMQYERATMRPLPRQSVDTGMGLERMTMVLQGVHSNYETDLFVPIINRVIAALGSDEAHYRANVAPYRAIADHSRAIAFLIADGVLPGNNGRSYVLRRILRRAAYQGRSIGFTRPFLAEVIATVIDEMAPAYPQLAERRGFILESADAEEQQFLKTLAGGISRLTTIIDQVKGAGGAVVPGVDAFVLKDTYGFPLDLTQRIAAEVGLAVDEAGYDAAMGEQRERSRAAAQFKRGGDADLWADKGLPGTEFVGYGVTVA
;
A
#
# COMPACT_ATOMS: atom_id res chain seq x y z
N MET A 1 17.38 20.59 12.36
CA MET A 1 16.55 21.70 11.85
C MET A 1 15.25 21.72 12.65
N THR A 2 14.79 22.87 13.15
CA THR A 2 13.49 22.99 13.85
C THR A 2 12.38 23.21 12.83
N THR A 3 12.04 22.16 12.07
CA THR A 3 10.74 22.08 11.41
C THR A 3 9.68 22.08 12.50
N GLN A 4 8.60 22.85 12.29
CA GLN A 4 7.46 22.82 13.19
C GLN A 4 6.95 21.37 13.26
N LYS A 5 7.03 20.74 14.43
CA LYS A 5 6.57 19.36 14.62
C LYS A 5 5.04 19.32 14.59
N LEU A 6 4.49 19.31 13.39
CA LEU A 6 3.07 19.08 13.17
C LEU A 6 2.77 17.59 13.37
N SER A 7 1.68 17.30 14.07
CA SER A 7 1.10 15.95 14.11
C SER A 7 0.55 15.57 12.73
N ALA A 8 0.45 14.27 12.45
CA ALA A 8 -0.20 13.81 11.22
C ALA A 8 -1.64 14.33 11.07
N ALA A 9 -2.36 14.47 12.20
CA ALA A 9 -3.68 15.07 12.22
C ALA A 9 -3.69 16.53 11.75
N GLN A 10 -2.73 17.34 12.24
CA GLN A 10 -2.59 18.73 11.81
C GLN A 10 -2.13 18.85 10.35
N ILE A 11 -1.28 17.93 9.88
CA ILE A 11 -0.81 17.90 8.49
C ILE A 11 -1.99 17.61 7.55
N ARG A 12 -2.80 16.59 7.87
CA ARG A 12 -4.03 16.25 7.13
C ARG A 12 -4.97 17.43 7.06
N GLU A 13 -5.30 18.03 8.21
CA GLU A 13 -6.23 19.16 8.29
C GLU A 13 -5.70 20.39 7.51
N LYS A 14 -4.41 20.71 7.68
CA LYS A 14 -3.77 21.83 6.98
C LYS A 14 -3.78 21.63 5.46
N TYR A 15 -3.58 20.40 4.97
CA TYR A 15 -3.68 20.07 3.55
C TYR A 15 -5.11 20.31 3.03
N LEU A 16 -6.12 19.71 3.68
CA LEU A 16 -7.52 19.80 3.23
C LEU A 16 -8.02 21.24 3.25
N THR A 17 -7.79 21.96 4.35
CA THR A 17 -8.18 23.37 4.48
C THR A 17 -7.39 24.30 3.56
N PHE A 18 -6.13 23.98 3.20
CA PHE A 18 -5.41 24.71 2.16
C PHE A 18 -6.11 24.59 0.81
N PHE A 19 -6.46 23.39 0.39
CA PHE A 19 -7.13 23.22 -0.91
C PHE A 19 -8.56 23.74 -0.91
N GLU A 20 -9.28 23.66 0.21
CA GLU A 20 -10.58 24.31 0.39
C GLU A 20 -10.50 25.83 0.19
N ARG A 21 -9.52 26.49 0.81
CA ARG A 21 -9.25 27.93 0.60
C ARG A 21 -8.90 28.27 -0.85
N ASN A 22 -8.45 27.29 -1.64
CA ASN A 22 -8.18 27.41 -3.08
C ASN A 22 -9.33 26.86 -3.95
N GLY A 23 -10.55 26.79 -3.39
CA GLY A 23 -11.77 26.48 -4.12
C GLY A 23 -12.05 24.99 -4.35
N HIS A 24 -11.35 24.08 -3.66
CA HIS A 24 -11.64 22.64 -3.75
C HIS A 24 -12.76 22.26 -2.77
N THR A 25 -13.65 21.37 -3.18
CA THR A 25 -14.58 20.72 -2.25
C THR A 25 -13.84 19.64 -1.47
N ILE A 26 -13.90 19.66 -0.14
CA ILE A 26 -13.41 18.55 0.69
C ILE A 26 -14.38 17.38 0.52
N VAL A 27 -13.89 16.27 -0.03
CA VAL A 27 -14.68 15.04 -0.22
C VAL A 27 -14.19 13.99 0.78
N PRO A 28 -15.09 13.34 1.55
CA PRO A 28 -14.71 12.28 2.47
C PRO A 28 -14.05 11.11 1.73
N SER A 29 -13.09 10.45 2.39
CA SER A 29 -12.50 9.21 1.89
C SER A 29 -13.58 8.16 1.63
N THR A 30 -13.48 7.45 0.51
CA THR A 30 -14.36 6.31 0.24
C THR A 30 -13.88 5.04 0.95
N SER A 31 -14.71 4.00 0.88
CA SER A 31 -14.34 2.64 1.29
C SER A 31 -13.08 2.15 0.54
N LEU A 32 -12.24 1.37 1.21
CA LEU A 32 -11.16 0.61 0.57
C LEU A 32 -11.68 -0.38 -0.48
N VAL A 33 -12.95 -0.75 -0.40
CA VAL A 33 -13.62 -1.69 -1.29
C VAL A 33 -14.38 -0.92 -2.37
N VAL A 34 -13.98 -1.08 -3.63
CA VAL A 34 -14.73 -0.55 -4.78
C VAL A 34 -15.84 -1.53 -5.14
N ALA A 35 -17.10 -1.07 -5.12
CA ALA A 35 -18.25 -1.92 -5.44
C ALA A 35 -18.32 -2.26 -6.94
N ASP A 36 -17.97 -1.30 -7.80
CA ASP A 36 -18.28 -1.33 -9.24
C ASP A 36 -17.07 -1.57 -10.16
N ASP A 37 -15.89 -1.89 -9.61
CA ASP A 37 -14.70 -2.24 -10.41
C ASP A 37 -14.20 -3.66 -10.06
N PRO A 38 -14.54 -4.68 -10.88
CA PRO A 38 -14.12 -6.07 -10.62
C PRO A 38 -12.62 -6.29 -10.88
N THR A 39 -11.92 -5.33 -11.51
CA THR A 39 -10.49 -5.43 -11.81
C THR A 39 -9.61 -4.89 -10.67
N LEU A 40 -10.19 -4.10 -9.76
CA LEU A 40 -9.50 -3.51 -8.63
C LEU A 40 -9.91 -4.14 -7.30
N LEU A 41 -8.96 -4.79 -6.63
CA LEU A 41 -9.22 -5.39 -5.32
C LEU A 41 -9.44 -4.33 -4.24
N PHE A 42 -8.64 -3.27 -4.22
CA PHE A 42 -8.74 -2.20 -3.23
C PHE A 42 -8.38 -0.84 -3.83
N VAL A 43 -8.94 0.23 -3.26
CA VAL A 43 -8.52 1.61 -3.56
C VAL A 43 -7.04 1.77 -3.22
N ASN A 44 -6.21 2.06 -4.23
CA ASN A 44 -4.75 2.16 -4.10
C ASN A 44 -4.23 3.61 -4.23
N SER A 45 -5.10 4.55 -4.57
CA SER A 45 -4.81 5.97 -4.80
C SER A 45 -6.05 6.84 -4.61
N GLY A 46 -5.84 8.14 -4.40
CA GLY A 46 -6.88 9.15 -4.19
C GLY A 46 -7.82 9.36 -5.39
N MET A 47 -7.36 9.07 -6.60
CA MET A 47 -8.11 9.28 -7.84
C MET A 47 -9.15 8.19 -8.15
N VAL A 48 -8.99 6.99 -7.59
CA VAL A 48 -9.85 5.83 -7.92
C VAL A 48 -11.34 6.14 -7.78
N PRO A 49 -11.81 6.81 -6.70
CA PRO A 49 -13.21 7.20 -6.56
C PRO A 49 -13.72 8.20 -7.62
N PHE A 50 -12.80 8.87 -8.31
CA PHE A 50 -13.09 9.90 -9.31
C PHE A 50 -12.83 9.42 -10.74
N LYS A 51 -12.54 8.14 -10.96
CA LYS A 51 -12.28 7.54 -12.28
C LYS A 51 -13.29 7.97 -13.34
N ASP A 52 -14.57 7.79 -13.04
CA ASP A 52 -15.65 8.10 -13.98
C ASP A 52 -15.86 9.61 -14.18
N VAL A 53 -15.45 10.42 -13.21
CA VAL A 53 -15.44 11.89 -13.35
C VAL A 53 -14.35 12.31 -14.34
N PHE A 54 -13.15 11.73 -14.25
CA PHE A 54 -12.06 12.00 -15.18
C PHE A 54 -12.37 11.53 -16.61
N LEU A 55 -13.08 10.40 -16.75
CA LEU A 55 -13.54 9.90 -18.05
C LEU A 55 -14.75 10.67 -18.61
N GLY A 56 -15.40 11.49 -17.79
CA GLY A 56 -16.61 12.23 -18.15
C GLY A 56 -17.90 11.39 -18.17
N HIS A 57 -17.86 10.18 -17.62
CA HIS A 57 -19.03 9.32 -17.45
C HIS A 57 -19.90 9.77 -16.27
N GLU A 58 -19.30 10.39 -15.25
CA GLU A 58 -19.99 10.95 -14.09
C GLU A 58 -19.80 12.48 -14.05
N GLN A 59 -20.84 13.21 -13.64
CA GLN A 59 -20.75 14.64 -13.32
C GLN A 59 -20.94 14.86 -11.82
N ARG A 60 -20.08 15.72 -11.25
CA ARG A 60 -20.15 16.17 -9.86
C ARG A 60 -20.58 17.64 -9.81
N PRO A 61 -21.18 18.10 -8.68
CA PRO A 61 -21.55 19.51 -8.52
C PRO A 61 -20.34 20.45 -8.32
N TYR A 62 -19.11 19.93 -8.40
CA TYR A 62 -17.85 20.65 -8.24
C TYR A 62 -16.87 20.26 -9.36
N SER A 63 -16.01 21.20 -9.75
CA SER A 63 -14.93 20.97 -10.72
C SER A 63 -13.56 20.75 -10.06
N ARG A 64 -13.47 20.95 -8.73
CA ARG A 64 -12.26 20.79 -7.92
C ARG A 64 -12.58 20.01 -6.64
N ALA A 65 -11.74 19.04 -6.29
CA ALA A 65 -11.92 18.24 -5.06
C ALA A 65 -10.61 18.03 -4.32
N THR A 66 -10.68 17.83 -3.00
CA THR A 66 -9.53 17.41 -2.19
C THR A 66 -9.94 16.33 -1.19
N THR A 67 -9.06 15.36 -0.95
CA THR A 67 -9.34 14.21 -0.07
C THR A 67 -8.11 13.81 0.74
N ALA A 68 -8.37 13.08 1.83
CA ALA A 68 -7.39 12.25 2.54
C ALA A 68 -7.86 10.79 2.40
N GLN A 69 -7.54 10.18 1.25
CA GLN A 69 -8.08 8.88 0.87
C GLN A 69 -7.31 7.74 1.56
N LYS A 70 -8.05 6.83 2.18
CA LYS A 70 -7.55 5.52 2.62
C LYS A 70 -7.08 4.72 1.41
N CYS A 71 -5.84 4.24 1.42
CA CYS A 71 -5.26 3.45 0.34
C CYS A 71 -4.69 2.14 0.86
N LEU A 72 -4.78 1.09 0.04
CA LEU A 72 -4.18 -0.22 0.30
C LEU A 72 -3.39 -0.73 -0.91
N ARG A 73 -2.11 -1.04 -0.72
CA ARG A 73 -1.18 -1.54 -1.76
C ARG A 73 -0.63 -2.93 -1.42
N VAL A 74 -1.44 -3.94 -1.72
CA VAL A 74 -1.16 -5.35 -1.37
C VAL A 74 -1.42 -6.33 -2.51
N SER A 75 -1.65 -5.81 -3.72
CA SER A 75 -2.02 -6.64 -4.88
C SER A 75 -1.80 -5.92 -6.21
N GLY A 76 -1.67 -6.68 -7.30
CA GLY A 76 -1.51 -6.12 -8.64
C GLY A 76 -0.16 -5.44 -8.85
N LYS A 77 -0.14 -4.40 -9.70
CA LYS A 77 1.08 -3.61 -10.00
C LYS A 77 1.57 -2.79 -8.80
N HIS A 78 0.70 -2.50 -7.83
CA HIS A 78 1.03 -1.72 -6.63
C HIS A 78 0.91 -2.62 -5.39
N ASN A 79 1.97 -3.38 -5.13
CA ASN A 79 2.00 -4.36 -4.06
C ASN A 79 3.28 -4.20 -3.22
N ASP A 80 3.13 -3.58 -2.06
CA ASP A 80 4.24 -3.27 -1.16
C ASP A 80 4.32 -4.28 0.00
N LEU A 81 3.46 -5.32 0.00
CA LEU A 81 3.28 -6.24 1.13
C LEU A 81 4.58 -6.90 1.61
N GLU A 82 5.48 -7.24 0.69
CA GLU A 82 6.74 -7.90 1.05
C GLU A 82 7.77 -6.93 1.65
N GLU A 83 7.72 -5.64 1.28
CA GLU A 83 8.62 -4.58 1.77
C GLU A 83 8.27 -4.09 3.17
N VAL A 84 7.02 -4.32 3.61
CA VAL A 84 6.51 -3.90 4.91
C VAL A 84 7.24 -4.61 6.05
N GLY A 85 7.76 -3.79 6.98
CA GLY A 85 8.54 -4.22 8.14
C GLY A 85 10.02 -3.83 7.97
N PRO A 86 10.76 -4.47 7.05
CA PRO A 86 12.16 -4.12 6.77
C PRO A 86 12.32 -2.67 6.29
N SER A 87 11.48 -2.24 5.35
CA SER A 87 11.56 -0.87 4.82
C SER A 87 11.18 0.16 5.88
N PRO A 88 11.85 1.34 5.92
CA PRO A 88 11.43 2.45 6.78
C PRO A 88 10.18 3.19 6.28
N ARG A 89 9.69 2.90 5.07
CA ARG A 89 8.74 3.75 4.34
C ARG A 89 7.55 3.01 3.73
N HIS A 90 7.71 1.76 3.32
CA HIS A 90 6.64 0.99 2.70
C HIS A 90 5.58 0.54 3.71
N GLN A 91 4.33 0.60 3.29
CA GLN A 91 3.15 0.33 4.11
C GLN A 91 2.14 -0.47 3.30
N THR A 92 1.35 -1.32 3.95
CA THR A 92 0.20 -1.93 3.28
C THR A 92 -0.94 -0.94 3.17
N PHE A 93 -1.24 -0.27 4.29
CA PHE A 93 -2.26 0.76 4.43
C PHE A 93 -1.61 2.12 4.68
N PHE A 94 -2.03 3.12 3.91
CA PHE A 94 -1.56 4.50 4.07
C PHE A 94 -2.64 5.50 3.67
N GLU A 95 -2.43 6.77 4.00
CA GLU A 95 -3.33 7.84 3.58
C GLU A 95 -2.71 8.66 2.45
N MET A 96 -3.47 8.83 1.37
CA MET A 96 -3.09 9.68 0.25
C MET A 96 -3.86 11.00 0.32
N LEU A 97 -3.14 12.08 0.57
CA LEU A 97 -3.63 13.44 0.44
C LEU A 97 -3.63 13.81 -1.04
N GLY A 98 -4.77 14.21 -1.59
CA GLY A 98 -4.92 14.50 -3.01
C GLY A 98 -5.72 15.76 -3.29
N ASN A 99 -5.36 16.46 -4.36
CA ASN A 99 -6.15 17.54 -4.95
C ASN A 99 -6.40 17.22 -6.43
N PHE A 100 -7.63 17.45 -6.87
CA PHE A 100 -8.11 17.01 -8.17
C PHE A 100 -8.75 18.17 -8.92
N SER A 101 -8.46 18.25 -10.22
CA SER A 101 -9.08 19.17 -11.17
C SER A 101 -9.80 18.37 -12.24
N PHE A 102 -11.09 18.62 -12.42
CA PHE A 102 -11.92 17.95 -13.42
C PHE A 102 -12.20 18.89 -14.60
N GLY A 103 -11.16 19.14 -15.41
CA GLY A 103 -11.27 20.07 -16.55
C GLY A 103 -11.34 21.54 -16.16
N ASP A 104 -10.73 21.92 -15.02
CA ASP A 104 -10.79 23.27 -14.47
C ASP A 104 -9.44 24.00 -14.55
N TYR A 105 -8.50 23.67 -13.67
CA TYR A 105 -7.11 24.12 -13.72
C TYR A 105 -6.17 23.00 -14.20
N PHE A 106 -4.94 23.37 -14.55
CA PHE A 106 -3.93 22.41 -15.03
C PHE A 106 -2.54 22.69 -14.40
N LYS A 107 -1.44 22.45 -15.13
CA LYS A 107 -0.07 22.48 -14.60
C LYS A 107 0.28 23.75 -13.83
N ALA A 108 -0.03 24.93 -14.39
CA ALA A 108 0.38 26.21 -13.81
C ALA A 108 -0.13 26.38 -12.37
N ASP A 109 -1.43 26.18 -12.17
CA ASP A 109 -2.04 26.30 -10.83
C ASP A 109 -1.67 25.12 -9.93
N ALA A 110 -1.57 23.90 -10.48
CA ALA A 110 -1.18 22.71 -9.71
C ALA A 110 0.21 22.89 -9.08
N ILE A 111 1.19 23.30 -9.90
CA ILE A 111 2.57 23.54 -9.47
C ILE A 111 2.64 24.73 -8.50
N ALA A 112 1.91 25.82 -8.76
CA ALA A 112 1.87 26.98 -7.87
C ALA A 112 1.28 26.62 -6.49
N MET A 113 0.19 25.85 -6.45
CA MET A 113 -0.42 25.39 -5.19
C MET A 113 0.49 24.42 -4.45
N ALA A 114 1.13 23.47 -5.14
CA ALA A 114 2.08 22.55 -4.54
C ALA A 114 3.26 23.31 -3.92
N TRP A 115 3.85 24.25 -4.66
CA TRP A 115 4.93 25.12 -4.17
C TRP A 115 4.52 25.89 -2.91
N LYS A 116 3.36 26.55 -2.95
CA LYS A 116 2.84 27.34 -1.83
C LYS A 116 2.59 26.47 -0.59
N LEU A 117 1.99 25.30 -0.76
CA LEU A 117 1.75 24.40 0.38
C LEU A 117 3.07 23.95 1.02
N LEU A 118 4.05 23.53 0.22
CA LEU A 118 5.33 23.03 0.74
C LEU A 118 6.16 24.14 1.39
N THR A 119 6.32 25.29 0.73
CA THR A 119 7.27 26.33 1.14
C THR A 119 6.65 27.37 2.08
N GLU A 120 5.36 27.69 1.91
CA GLU A 120 4.70 28.71 2.73
C GLU A 120 3.88 28.12 3.88
N GLU A 121 3.15 27.03 3.67
CA GLU A 121 2.27 26.47 4.70
C GLU A 121 2.99 25.47 5.60
N PHE A 122 3.82 24.59 5.01
CA PHE A 122 4.64 23.61 5.71
C PHE A 122 6.06 24.09 6.01
N LYS A 123 6.49 25.21 5.41
CA LYS A 123 7.80 25.84 5.65
C LYS A 123 8.97 24.87 5.40
N LEU A 124 8.86 24.01 4.38
CA LEU A 124 9.96 23.15 3.97
C LEU A 124 11.09 23.99 3.37
N PRO A 125 12.36 23.67 3.69
CA PRO A 125 13.51 24.35 3.12
C PRO A 125 13.65 24.04 1.63
N VAL A 126 13.55 25.07 0.80
CA VAL A 126 13.59 24.95 -0.67
C VAL A 126 14.87 24.28 -1.16
N GLU A 127 15.98 24.50 -0.47
CA GLU A 127 17.28 23.94 -0.84
C GLU A 127 17.37 22.41 -0.75
N ARG A 128 16.38 21.75 -0.12
CA ARG A 128 16.29 20.29 0.00
C ARG A 128 15.30 19.67 -0.98
N LEU A 129 14.57 20.48 -1.73
CA LEU A 129 13.55 20.01 -2.68
C LEU A 129 14.15 19.78 -4.06
N TRP A 130 13.80 18.63 -4.63
CA TRP A 130 14.10 18.21 -5.98
C TRP A 130 12.78 17.98 -6.72
N PHE A 131 12.78 18.26 -8.01
CA PHE A 131 11.61 18.16 -8.87
C PHE A 131 11.95 17.30 -10.07
N THR A 132 11.03 16.44 -10.49
CA THR A 132 11.20 15.60 -11.69
C THR A 132 10.11 15.94 -12.71
N VAL A 133 10.44 15.84 -14.01
CA VAL A 133 9.48 16.03 -15.11
C VAL A 133 9.72 15.02 -16.21
N PHE A 134 8.72 14.80 -17.06
CA PHE A 134 8.81 13.83 -18.14
C PHE A 134 9.85 14.23 -19.20
N ALA A 135 10.78 13.33 -19.49
CA ALA A 135 11.85 13.52 -20.46
C ALA A 135 11.39 13.47 -21.92
N GLY A 136 10.18 12.95 -22.17
CA GLY A 136 9.69 12.68 -23.52
C GLY A 136 10.11 11.30 -24.03
N ASP A 137 9.42 10.86 -25.08
CA ASP A 137 9.76 9.71 -25.92
C ASP A 137 9.17 9.87 -27.33
N ASP A 138 9.15 8.78 -28.11
CA ASP A 138 8.68 8.78 -29.49
C ASP A 138 7.17 9.09 -29.64
N GLU A 139 6.35 8.90 -28.60
CA GLU A 139 4.90 9.13 -28.63
C GLU A 139 4.49 10.45 -27.95
N VAL A 140 5.18 10.82 -26.86
CA VAL A 140 4.81 11.96 -26.01
C VAL A 140 6.03 12.87 -25.85
N PRO A 141 5.91 14.18 -26.17
CA PRO A 141 7.03 15.11 -26.05
C PRO A 141 7.46 15.32 -24.60
N ALA A 142 8.68 15.84 -24.42
CA ALA A 142 9.19 16.23 -23.11
C ALA A 142 8.31 17.32 -22.47
N ASP A 143 8.15 17.26 -21.14
CA ASP A 143 7.33 18.22 -20.39
C ASP A 143 8.14 19.47 -20.01
N ASP A 144 8.54 20.24 -21.02
CA ASP A 144 9.27 21.50 -20.84
C ASP A 144 8.44 22.57 -20.11
N GLU A 145 7.12 22.51 -20.25
CA GLU A 145 6.18 23.40 -19.58
C GLU A 145 6.26 23.24 -18.06
N ALA A 146 6.20 22.00 -17.54
CA ALA A 146 6.31 21.75 -16.11
C ALA A 146 7.66 22.24 -15.55
N ALA A 147 8.77 22.02 -16.28
CA ALA A 147 10.08 22.51 -15.87
C ALA A 147 10.12 24.04 -15.75
N GLN A 148 9.60 24.75 -16.75
CA GLN A 148 9.54 26.22 -16.74
C GLN A 148 8.65 26.76 -15.61
N LEU A 149 7.53 26.09 -15.33
CA LEU A 149 6.62 26.45 -14.24
C LEU A 149 7.30 26.30 -12.87
N TRP A 150 8.07 25.24 -12.64
CA TRP A 150 8.85 25.07 -11.41
C TRP A 150 9.90 26.18 -11.22
N VAL A 151 10.66 26.51 -12.28
CA VAL A 151 11.60 27.64 -12.24
C VAL A 151 10.89 28.94 -11.92
N ALA A 152 9.71 29.18 -12.51
CA ALA A 152 8.92 30.38 -12.26
C ALA A 152 8.42 30.50 -10.81
N GLN A 153 8.21 29.37 -10.10
CA GLN A 153 7.88 29.38 -8.66
C GLN A 153 9.10 29.67 -7.77
N GLY A 154 10.31 29.40 -8.27
CA GLY A 154 11.56 29.62 -7.53
C GLY A 154 12.40 28.36 -7.31
N ALA A 155 12.07 27.24 -7.97
CA ALA A 155 12.93 26.06 -7.96
C ALA A 155 14.26 26.36 -8.68
N ASP A 156 15.36 25.87 -8.11
CA ASP A 156 16.67 25.90 -8.78
C ASP A 156 16.62 25.01 -10.05
N PRO A 157 16.91 25.54 -11.25
CA PRO A 157 16.95 24.74 -12.47
C PRO A 157 17.85 23.50 -12.37
N ALA A 158 18.92 23.54 -11.56
CA ALA A 158 19.81 22.40 -11.35
C ALA A 158 19.16 21.26 -10.55
N ARG A 159 18.04 21.51 -9.88
CA ARG A 159 17.26 20.51 -9.13
C ARG A 159 15.99 20.04 -9.85
N ILE A 160 15.82 20.42 -11.12
CA ILE A 160 14.73 19.96 -11.97
C ILE A 160 15.29 18.90 -12.93
N LEU A 161 15.00 17.64 -12.63
CA LEU A 161 15.53 16.48 -13.34
C LEU A 161 14.49 15.92 -14.33
N ARG A 162 14.97 15.16 -15.32
CA ARG A 162 14.12 14.57 -16.36
C ARG A 162 14.22 13.07 -16.35
N PHE A 163 13.10 12.37 -16.21
CA PHE A 163 13.04 10.90 -16.28
C PHE A 163 12.05 10.41 -17.34
N GLY A 164 12.24 9.16 -17.77
CA GLY A 164 11.40 8.51 -18.76
C GLY A 164 10.07 8.02 -18.20
N ARG A 165 9.37 7.17 -18.95
CA ARG A 165 8.02 6.70 -18.60
C ARG A 165 7.91 5.98 -17.26
N LYS A 166 8.98 5.30 -16.86
CA LYS A 166 9.01 4.53 -15.62
C LYS A 166 8.65 5.40 -14.41
N ASP A 167 9.15 6.64 -14.40
CA ASP A 167 9.09 7.52 -13.24
C ASP A 167 8.17 8.73 -13.48
N ASN A 168 8.18 9.32 -14.68
CA ASN A 168 7.41 10.54 -14.97
C ASN A 168 6.28 10.38 -15.99
N PHE A 169 5.76 9.17 -16.21
CA PHE A 169 4.54 8.96 -16.99
C PHE A 169 3.57 8.04 -16.25
N TRP A 170 2.54 8.64 -15.68
CA TRP A 170 1.59 7.92 -14.84
C TRP A 170 0.45 7.32 -15.67
N VAL A 171 0.03 6.11 -15.30
CA VAL A 171 -1.09 5.40 -15.90
C VAL A 171 -1.98 4.81 -14.81
N MET A 172 -3.30 4.90 -14.99
CA MET A 172 -4.26 4.26 -14.08
C MET A 172 -4.19 2.73 -14.16
N GLY A 173 -4.03 2.21 -15.36
CA GLY A 173 -4.12 0.78 -15.67
C GLY A 173 -3.84 0.54 -17.14
N ASP A 174 -4.34 -0.57 -17.67
CA ASP A 174 -4.21 -0.87 -19.10
C ASP A 174 -5.17 -0.01 -19.95
N THR A 175 -6.20 0.59 -19.32
CA THR A 175 -7.14 1.56 -19.87
C THR A 175 -7.33 2.73 -18.89
N GLY A 176 -7.86 3.87 -19.38
CA GLY A 176 -8.22 5.03 -18.57
C GLY A 176 -7.29 6.23 -18.75
N PRO A 177 -7.54 7.33 -17.99
CA PRO A 177 -6.75 8.55 -18.07
C PRO A 177 -5.28 8.31 -17.72
N CYS A 178 -4.38 8.98 -18.44
CA CYS A 178 -2.94 8.95 -18.21
C CYS A 178 -2.27 10.26 -18.66
N GLY A 179 -1.00 10.43 -18.31
CA GLY A 179 -0.24 11.60 -18.71
C GLY A 179 1.14 11.71 -18.06
N PRO A 180 1.94 12.71 -18.47
CA PRO A 180 3.17 13.05 -17.78
C PRO A 180 2.85 13.45 -16.34
N CYS A 181 3.79 13.21 -15.45
CA CYS A 181 3.70 13.64 -14.06
C CYS A 181 4.99 14.29 -13.58
N SER A 182 4.88 15.07 -12.51
CA SER A 182 6.00 15.74 -11.87
C SER A 182 6.02 15.39 -10.39
N GLU A 183 7.11 14.73 -9.97
CA GLU A 183 7.29 14.31 -8.58
C GLU A 183 8.14 15.33 -7.83
N ILE A 184 7.89 15.45 -6.53
CA ILE A 184 8.62 16.29 -5.61
C ILE A 184 9.30 15.37 -4.61
N THR A 185 10.63 15.47 -4.55
CA THR A 185 11.49 14.68 -3.67
C THR A 185 12.16 15.59 -2.65
N MET A 186 12.18 15.18 -1.39
CA MET A 186 12.85 15.87 -0.30
C MET A 186 14.10 15.10 0.11
N TYR A 187 15.24 15.79 0.20
CA TYR A 187 16.45 15.24 0.82
C TYR A 187 16.40 15.42 2.35
N ILE A 188 16.30 14.33 3.08
CA ILE A 188 16.20 14.32 4.56
C ILE A 188 17.53 14.03 5.27
N GLY A 189 18.62 13.78 4.54
CA GLY A 189 19.91 13.50 5.15
C GLY A 189 20.48 14.68 5.91
N ASP A 190 21.28 14.38 6.95
CA ASP A 190 21.85 15.40 7.84
C ASP A 190 22.87 16.30 7.15
N ASP A 191 23.60 15.77 6.15
CA ASP A 191 24.69 16.44 5.46
C ASP A 191 24.29 16.83 4.03
N LEU A 192 24.00 18.12 3.81
CA LEU A 192 23.67 18.66 2.49
C LEU A 192 24.77 18.47 1.44
N ALA A 193 26.02 18.24 1.84
CA ALA A 193 27.12 18.00 0.89
C ALA A 193 27.01 16.62 0.21
N LYS A 194 26.22 15.69 0.77
CA LYS A 194 25.92 14.39 0.16
C LYS A 194 24.73 14.46 -0.79
N MET A 195 24.06 15.61 -0.87
CA MET A 195 22.93 15.79 -1.75
C MET A 195 23.41 15.94 -3.21
N SER A 196 22.84 15.16 -4.12
CA SER A 196 23.18 15.12 -5.54
C SER A 196 21.96 14.70 -6.37
N ALA A 197 22.04 14.92 -7.69
CA ALA A 197 20.94 14.58 -8.60
C ALA A 197 20.75 13.06 -8.72
N GLU A 198 21.82 12.29 -8.55
CA GLU A 198 21.82 10.83 -8.66
C GLU A 198 21.03 10.14 -7.54
N GLY A 199 20.80 10.83 -6.42
CA GLY A 199 19.99 10.30 -5.33
C GLY A 199 18.48 10.31 -5.60
N VAL A 200 18.00 11.20 -6.48
CA VAL A 200 16.58 11.29 -6.83
C VAL A 200 16.16 10.07 -7.64
N ASN A 201 15.05 9.43 -7.25
CA ASN A 201 14.56 8.17 -7.82
C ASN A 201 15.56 7.00 -7.76
N SER A 202 16.48 7.05 -6.80
CA SER A 202 17.40 5.95 -6.44
C SER A 202 16.93 5.19 -5.19
N ASP A 203 17.67 4.16 -4.80
CA ASP A 203 17.44 3.42 -3.54
C ASP A 203 18.01 4.13 -2.30
N ASP A 204 18.56 5.36 -2.45
CA ASP A 204 19.08 6.15 -1.34
C ASP A 204 17.95 6.53 -0.35
N PRO A 205 18.01 6.04 0.91
CA PRO A 205 16.96 6.27 1.88
C PRO A 205 16.85 7.72 2.34
N ASP A 206 17.79 8.61 2.01
CA ASP A 206 17.68 10.03 2.35
C ASP A 206 16.87 10.82 1.31
N TYR A 207 16.51 10.24 0.17
CA TYR A 207 15.66 10.87 -0.84
C TYR A 207 14.23 10.35 -0.72
N VAL A 208 13.31 11.27 -0.48
CA VAL A 208 11.92 10.95 -0.15
C VAL A 208 11.00 11.58 -1.17
N GLU A 209 10.44 10.77 -2.07
CA GLU A 209 9.30 11.21 -2.88
C GLU A 209 8.12 11.51 -1.93
N ILE A 210 7.75 12.79 -1.85
CA ILE A 210 6.72 13.30 -0.93
C ILE A 210 5.39 13.59 -1.66
N TRP A 211 5.42 13.89 -2.96
CA TRP A 211 4.23 14.28 -3.71
C TRP A 211 4.40 14.03 -5.20
N ASN A 212 3.41 13.41 -5.84
CA ASN A 212 3.32 13.28 -7.29
C ASN A 212 2.16 14.13 -7.85
N ASN A 213 2.43 14.91 -8.89
CA ASN A 213 1.46 15.72 -9.63
C ASN A 213 1.28 15.15 -11.04
N VAL A 214 0.15 14.49 -11.30
CA VAL A 214 -0.18 13.86 -12.58
C VAL A 214 -1.01 14.82 -13.43
N PHE A 215 -0.56 15.05 -14.66
CA PHE A 215 -1.19 15.92 -15.63
C PHE A 215 -1.92 15.06 -16.67
N MET A 216 -3.12 14.61 -16.32
CA MET A 216 -3.93 13.73 -17.16
C MET A 216 -4.33 14.46 -18.44
N GLN A 217 -3.84 13.97 -19.57
CA GLN A 217 -4.09 14.56 -20.88
C GLN A 217 -4.30 13.54 -22.01
N TYR A 218 -4.14 12.23 -21.74
CA TYR A 218 -4.34 11.17 -22.73
C TYR A 218 -5.23 10.02 -22.20
N GLU A 219 -5.92 9.32 -23.10
CA GLU A 219 -6.56 8.02 -22.83
C GLU A 219 -5.59 6.87 -23.13
N ARG A 220 -5.21 6.08 -22.12
CA ARG A 220 -4.14 5.09 -22.19
C ARG A 220 -4.31 4.06 -23.32
N ALA A 221 -5.53 3.61 -23.59
CA ALA A 221 -5.77 2.58 -24.59
C ALA A 221 -5.49 3.07 -26.03
N THR A 222 -5.60 4.38 -26.27
CA THR A 222 -5.50 4.96 -27.63
C THR A 222 -4.42 6.03 -27.76
N MET A 223 -3.85 6.47 -26.64
CA MET A 223 -2.98 7.63 -26.50
C MET A 223 -3.55 8.92 -27.12
N ARG A 224 -4.88 8.99 -27.30
CA ARG A 224 -5.57 10.18 -27.81
C ARG A 224 -5.75 11.21 -26.68
N PRO A 225 -5.72 12.51 -26.99
CA PRO A 225 -5.99 13.55 -26.00
C PRO A 225 -7.36 13.37 -25.32
N LEU A 226 -7.41 13.60 -24.01
CA LEU A 226 -8.67 13.64 -23.27
C LEU A 226 -9.49 14.88 -23.68
N PRO A 227 -10.83 14.82 -23.64
CA PRO A 227 -11.69 15.98 -23.93
C PRO A 227 -11.42 17.17 -23.01
N ARG A 228 -10.98 16.90 -21.78
CA ARG A 228 -10.59 17.90 -20.79
C ARG A 228 -9.34 17.45 -20.07
N GLN A 229 -8.32 18.29 -20.08
CA GLN A 229 -7.12 18.10 -19.27
C GLN A 229 -7.48 18.17 -17.79
N SER A 230 -6.92 17.27 -17.00
CA SER A 230 -7.28 17.11 -15.59
C SER A 230 -6.02 16.95 -14.73
N VAL A 231 -6.15 17.25 -13.44
CA VAL A 231 -5.05 17.09 -12.48
C VAL A 231 -5.45 16.05 -11.44
N ASP A 232 -4.52 15.17 -11.16
CA ASP A 232 -4.54 14.23 -10.04
C ASP A 232 -3.26 14.40 -9.26
N THR A 233 -3.33 14.47 -7.94
CA THR A 233 -2.14 14.51 -7.10
C THR A 233 -2.24 13.51 -5.97
N GLY A 234 -1.08 13.02 -5.53
CA GLY A 234 -0.96 12.10 -4.41
C GLY A 234 0.25 12.41 -3.55
N MET A 235 0.01 12.81 -2.30
CA MET A 235 1.00 12.96 -1.24
C MET A 235 0.74 11.90 -0.16
N GLY A 236 1.75 11.09 0.16
CA GLY A 236 1.65 10.14 1.28
C GLY A 236 1.71 10.89 2.61
N LEU A 237 0.64 10.85 3.40
CA LEU A 237 0.57 11.54 4.69
C LEU A 237 1.70 11.09 5.62
N GLU A 238 1.96 9.78 5.68
CA GLU A 238 2.98 9.19 6.53
C GLU A 238 4.38 9.69 6.18
N ARG A 239 4.70 9.77 4.87
CA ARG A 239 5.98 10.30 4.39
C ARG A 239 6.13 11.78 4.70
N MET A 240 5.07 12.56 4.48
CA MET A 240 5.09 14.00 4.81
C MET A 240 5.22 14.24 6.32
N THR A 241 4.57 13.41 7.13
CA THR A 241 4.68 13.44 8.59
C THR A 241 6.10 13.13 9.05
N MET A 242 6.74 12.11 8.47
CA MET A 242 8.14 11.77 8.72
C MET A 242 9.07 12.96 8.42
N VAL A 243 8.89 13.63 7.27
CA VAL A 243 9.65 14.84 6.91
C VAL A 243 9.43 15.98 7.91
N LEU A 244 8.19 16.31 8.23
CA LEU A 244 7.88 17.45 9.10
C LEU A 244 8.26 17.23 10.56
N GLN A 245 8.23 15.99 11.04
CA GLN A 245 8.68 15.64 12.39
C GLN A 245 10.21 15.46 12.49
N GLY A 246 10.91 15.40 11.36
CA GLY A 246 12.36 15.27 11.28
C GLY A 246 12.86 13.90 11.74
N VAL A 247 12.15 12.83 11.36
CA VAL A 247 12.52 11.43 11.62
C VAL A 247 12.86 10.73 10.29
N HIS A 248 13.55 9.58 10.34
CA HIS A 248 14.04 8.89 9.12
C HIS A 248 13.20 7.67 8.73
N SER A 249 12.15 7.39 9.49
CA SER A 249 11.23 6.28 9.24
C SER A 249 9.80 6.70 9.51
N ASN A 250 8.87 6.29 8.64
CA ASN A 250 7.44 6.51 8.85
C ASN A 250 6.99 5.93 10.20
N TYR A 251 7.62 4.83 10.64
CA TYR A 251 7.32 4.16 11.90
C TYR A 251 7.78 4.92 13.16
N GLU A 252 8.52 6.02 13.00
CA GLU A 252 8.96 6.88 14.10
C GLU A 252 8.03 8.10 14.28
N THR A 253 6.98 8.19 13.46
CA THR A 253 5.99 9.27 13.54
C THR A 253 4.94 9.00 14.61
N ASP A 254 4.21 10.05 14.98
CA ASP A 254 3.03 9.98 15.86
C ASP A 254 1.93 9.02 15.36
N LEU A 255 1.91 8.65 14.07
CA LEU A 255 0.99 7.64 13.52
C LEU A 255 1.32 6.20 13.96
N PHE A 256 2.58 5.91 14.29
CA PHE A 256 3.05 4.53 14.53
C PHE A 256 3.63 4.31 15.92
N VAL A 257 4.26 5.32 16.51
CA VAL A 257 4.87 5.21 17.84
C VAL A 257 3.87 4.70 18.91
N PRO A 258 2.62 5.19 18.99
CA PRO A 258 1.64 4.66 19.95
C PRO A 258 1.34 3.17 19.72
N ILE A 259 1.25 2.74 18.47
CA ILE A 259 0.96 1.36 18.09
C ILE A 259 2.15 0.46 18.44
N ILE A 260 3.38 0.86 18.10
CA ILE A 260 4.60 0.10 18.43
C ILE A 260 4.78 -0.01 19.94
N ASN A 261 4.57 1.09 20.68
CA ASN A 261 4.61 1.08 22.15
C ASN A 261 3.58 0.11 22.74
N ARG A 262 2.39 0.00 22.12
CA ARG A 262 1.40 -1.00 22.50
C ARG A 262 1.92 -2.43 22.28
N VAL A 263 2.58 -2.72 21.16
CA VAL A 263 3.19 -4.04 20.92
C VAL A 263 4.24 -4.34 22.00
N ILE A 264 5.12 -3.37 22.31
CA ILE A 264 6.16 -3.52 23.35
C ILE A 264 5.53 -3.86 24.69
N ALA A 265 4.50 -3.11 25.09
CA ALA A 265 3.79 -3.30 26.36
C ALA A 265 3.02 -4.63 26.42
N ALA A 266 2.31 -4.99 25.35
CA ALA A 266 1.53 -6.23 25.30
C ALA A 266 2.42 -7.48 25.36
N LEU A 267 3.64 -7.40 24.84
CA LEU A 267 4.64 -8.46 24.93
C LEU A 267 5.32 -8.52 26.31
N GLY A 268 5.34 -7.41 27.06
CA GLY A 268 6.17 -7.27 28.26
C GLY A 268 7.67 -7.13 27.93
N SER A 269 7.98 -6.61 26.74
CA SER A 269 9.36 -6.39 26.25
C SER A 269 9.85 -4.96 26.52
N ASP A 270 11.04 -4.63 26.06
CA ASP A 270 11.64 -3.30 26.16
C ASP A 270 12.09 -2.74 24.80
N GLU A 271 12.63 -1.53 24.82
CA GLU A 271 13.17 -0.85 23.64
C GLU A 271 14.34 -1.63 23.01
N ALA A 272 15.17 -2.28 23.82
CA ALA A 272 16.30 -3.06 23.31
C ALA A 272 15.81 -4.25 22.46
N HIS A 273 14.77 -4.93 22.92
CA HIS A 273 14.13 -6.00 22.17
C HIS A 273 13.48 -5.51 20.87
N TYR A 274 12.80 -4.35 20.90
CA TYR A 274 12.28 -3.71 19.70
C TYR A 274 13.40 -3.40 18.69
N ARG A 275 14.50 -2.77 19.14
CA ARG A 275 15.63 -2.41 18.27
C ARG A 275 16.34 -3.63 17.68
N ALA A 276 16.35 -4.77 18.38
CA ALA A 276 16.86 -6.03 17.85
C ALA A 276 15.91 -6.68 16.82
N ASN A 277 14.61 -6.35 16.84
CA ASN A 277 13.57 -6.99 16.05
C ASN A 277 12.68 -5.97 15.31
N VAL A 278 13.28 -4.92 14.76
CA VAL A 278 12.54 -3.76 14.21
C VAL A 278 11.50 -4.16 13.16
N ALA A 279 11.84 -5.05 12.23
CA ALA A 279 10.95 -5.42 11.13
C ALA A 279 9.63 -6.08 11.58
N PRO A 280 9.63 -7.09 12.46
CA PRO A 280 8.39 -7.63 13.04
C PRO A 280 7.48 -6.60 13.71
N TYR A 281 8.02 -5.72 14.55
CA TYR A 281 7.21 -4.69 15.24
C TYR A 281 6.57 -3.70 14.26
N ARG A 282 7.34 -3.27 13.24
CA ARG A 282 6.84 -2.41 12.17
C ARG A 282 5.74 -3.10 11.35
N ALA A 283 5.93 -4.37 11.01
CA ALA A 283 4.94 -5.14 10.27
C ALA A 283 3.65 -5.36 11.06
N ILE A 284 3.73 -5.64 12.36
CA ILE A 284 2.57 -5.72 13.25
C ILE A 284 1.82 -4.38 13.24
N ALA A 285 2.53 -3.26 13.46
CA ALA A 285 1.90 -1.95 13.55
C ALA A 285 1.20 -1.54 12.23
N ASP A 286 1.85 -1.74 11.09
CA ASP A 286 1.27 -1.51 9.76
C ASP A 286 0.05 -2.40 9.50
N HIS A 287 0.19 -3.71 9.71
CA HIS A 287 -0.88 -4.64 9.42
C HIS A 287 -2.07 -4.44 10.34
N SER A 288 -1.87 -4.06 11.60
CA SER A 288 -2.97 -3.68 12.50
C SER A 288 -3.79 -2.50 11.95
N ARG A 289 -3.16 -1.52 11.29
CA ARG A 289 -3.88 -0.44 10.57
C ARG A 289 -4.72 -1.00 9.43
N ALA A 290 -4.10 -1.79 8.54
CA ALA A 290 -4.81 -2.39 7.40
C ALA A 290 -5.98 -3.28 7.83
N ILE A 291 -5.81 -4.12 8.84
CA ILE A 291 -6.85 -5.01 9.38
C ILE A 291 -8.04 -4.19 9.91
N ALA A 292 -7.77 -3.16 10.71
CA ALA A 292 -8.80 -2.31 11.29
C ALA A 292 -9.69 -1.68 10.20
N PHE A 293 -9.07 -1.05 9.20
CA PHE A 293 -9.79 -0.38 8.12
C PHE A 293 -10.51 -1.36 7.18
N LEU A 294 -9.92 -2.51 6.87
CA LEU A 294 -10.57 -3.51 6.03
C LEU A 294 -11.84 -4.06 6.68
N ILE A 295 -11.78 -4.40 7.97
CA ILE A 295 -12.97 -4.89 8.70
C ILE A 295 -14.00 -3.76 8.87
N ALA A 296 -13.54 -2.54 9.14
CA ALA A 296 -14.40 -1.36 9.21
C ALA A 296 -15.12 -1.08 7.89
N ASP A 297 -14.50 -1.38 6.75
CA ASP A 297 -15.09 -1.26 5.42
C ASP A 297 -15.84 -2.53 4.96
N GLY A 298 -16.05 -3.49 5.87
CA GLY A 298 -16.93 -4.65 5.67
C GLY A 298 -16.26 -5.91 5.12
N VAL A 299 -14.93 -5.95 5.03
CA VAL A 299 -14.19 -7.15 4.63
C VAL A 299 -14.03 -8.09 5.82
N LEU A 300 -14.41 -9.36 5.66
CA LEU A 300 -14.20 -10.41 6.65
C LEU A 300 -13.11 -11.39 6.22
N PRO A 301 -12.29 -11.94 7.14
CA PRO A 301 -11.31 -12.97 6.81
C PRO A 301 -11.94 -14.18 6.13
N GLY A 302 -11.34 -14.67 5.04
CA GLY A 302 -11.90 -15.77 4.25
C GLY A 302 -10.91 -16.37 3.25
N ASN A 303 -11.39 -17.25 2.37
CA ASN A 303 -10.54 -18.02 1.45
C ASN A 303 -10.38 -17.40 0.05
N ASN A 304 -11.21 -16.42 -0.32
CA ASN A 304 -11.27 -15.91 -1.69
C ASN A 304 -11.16 -14.37 -1.73
N GLY A 305 -10.63 -13.85 -2.84
CA GLY A 305 -10.63 -12.41 -3.17
C GLY A 305 -10.13 -11.52 -2.04
N ARG A 306 -10.88 -10.45 -1.75
CA ARG A 306 -10.56 -9.46 -0.70
C ARG A 306 -10.47 -10.10 0.69
N SER A 307 -11.33 -11.06 0.98
CA SER A 307 -11.33 -11.80 2.25
C SER A 307 -10.06 -12.62 2.47
N TYR A 308 -9.50 -13.19 1.40
CA TYR A 308 -8.20 -13.88 1.45
C TYR A 308 -7.05 -12.92 1.75
N VAL A 309 -7.07 -11.73 1.14
CA VAL A 309 -6.06 -10.70 1.39
C VAL A 309 -6.07 -10.25 2.85
N LEU A 310 -7.25 -9.94 3.41
CA LEU A 310 -7.38 -9.60 4.84
C LEU A 310 -6.85 -10.74 5.72
N ARG A 311 -7.26 -11.99 5.45
CA ARG A 311 -6.76 -13.15 6.19
C ARG A 311 -5.23 -13.26 6.11
N ARG A 312 -4.63 -13.04 4.94
CA ARG A 312 -3.18 -13.10 4.74
C ARG A 312 -2.45 -12.04 5.56
N ILE A 313 -2.94 -10.80 5.55
CA ILE A 313 -2.36 -9.69 6.34
C ILE A 313 -2.46 -9.99 7.85
N LEU A 314 -3.63 -10.43 8.31
CA LEU A 314 -3.86 -10.77 9.72
C LEU A 314 -2.94 -11.90 10.18
N ARG A 315 -2.86 -12.99 9.41
CA ARG A 315 -1.96 -14.11 9.73
C ARG A 315 -0.49 -13.70 9.69
N ARG A 316 -0.08 -12.82 8.76
CA ARG A 316 1.27 -12.26 8.72
C ARG A 316 1.55 -11.43 9.99
N ALA A 317 0.61 -10.63 10.48
CA ALA A 317 0.77 -9.88 11.72
C ALA A 317 0.88 -10.80 12.95
N ALA A 318 -0.03 -11.78 13.07
CA ALA A 318 0.01 -12.77 14.15
C ALA A 318 1.32 -13.58 14.12
N TYR A 319 1.77 -13.92 12.92
CA TYR A 319 3.04 -14.59 12.68
C TYR A 319 4.25 -13.76 13.14
N GLN A 320 4.31 -12.47 12.77
CA GLN A 320 5.36 -11.58 13.25
C GLN A 320 5.32 -11.44 14.78
N GLY A 321 4.15 -11.48 15.40
CA GLY A 321 4.02 -11.57 16.85
C GLY A 321 4.69 -12.81 17.45
N ARG A 322 4.53 -13.98 16.80
CA ARG A 322 5.20 -15.22 17.23
C ARG A 322 6.70 -15.13 17.13
N SER A 323 7.22 -14.54 16.06
CA SER A 323 8.66 -14.42 15.84
C SER A 323 9.36 -13.55 16.90
N ILE A 324 8.61 -12.67 17.58
CA ILE A 324 9.11 -11.84 18.68
C ILE A 324 8.69 -12.33 20.08
N GLY A 325 8.01 -13.48 20.19
CA GLY A 325 7.75 -14.14 21.47
C GLY A 325 6.31 -14.11 22.00
N PHE A 326 5.33 -13.60 21.25
CA PHE A 326 3.93 -13.70 21.69
C PHE A 326 3.46 -15.16 21.76
N THR A 327 2.92 -15.56 22.91
CA THR A 327 2.39 -16.91 23.14
C THR A 327 0.86 -17.01 23.04
N ARG A 328 0.16 -15.88 23.13
CA ARG A 328 -1.31 -15.72 23.15
C ARG A 328 -1.77 -14.70 22.10
N PRO A 329 -3.07 -14.66 21.74
CA PRO A 329 -3.62 -13.59 20.90
C PRO A 329 -3.30 -12.20 21.47
N PHE A 330 -2.99 -11.26 20.58
CA PHE A 330 -2.60 -9.89 20.95
C PHE A 330 -3.11 -8.83 19.96
N LEU A 331 -3.49 -9.20 18.74
CA LEU A 331 -3.79 -8.24 17.68
C LEU A 331 -4.97 -7.35 18.02
N ALA A 332 -5.99 -7.86 18.71
CA ALA A 332 -7.14 -7.06 19.14
C ALA A 332 -6.70 -5.89 20.05
N GLU A 333 -5.73 -6.10 20.95
CA GLU A 333 -5.23 -5.04 21.83
C GLU A 333 -4.47 -3.95 21.04
N VAL A 334 -3.67 -4.37 20.06
CA VAL A 334 -2.93 -3.47 19.17
C VAL A 334 -3.89 -2.69 18.25
N ILE A 335 -4.88 -3.37 17.68
CA ILE A 335 -5.91 -2.76 16.82
C ILE A 335 -6.78 -1.78 17.62
N ALA A 336 -7.04 -2.02 18.91
CA ALA A 336 -7.74 -1.05 19.74
C ALA A 336 -6.99 0.30 19.80
N THR A 337 -5.66 0.26 19.87
CA THR A 337 -4.82 1.48 19.81
C THR A 337 -4.92 2.16 18.45
N VAL A 338 -4.91 1.39 17.35
CA VAL A 338 -5.16 1.93 16.00
C VAL A 338 -6.49 2.69 15.93
N ILE A 339 -7.55 2.11 16.49
CA ILE A 339 -8.87 2.74 16.50
C ILE A 339 -8.83 4.05 17.28
N ASP A 340 -8.17 4.07 18.44
CA ASP A 340 -8.06 5.28 19.28
C ASP A 340 -7.32 6.42 18.55
N GLU A 341 -6.22 6.12 17.86
CA GLU A 341 -5.43 7.11 17.12
C GLU A 341 -6.15 7.64 15.87
N MET A 342 -6.89 6.77 15.18
CA MET A 342 -7.43 7.07 13.84
C MET A 342 -8.91 7.48 13.84
N ALA A 343 -9.67 7.18 14.90
CA ALA A 343 -11.10 7.49 15.00
C ALA A 343 -11.46 8.96 14.82
N PRO A 344 -10.65 9.96 15.26
CA PRO A 344 -10.98 11.37 15.03
C PRO A 344 -11.13 11.72 13.54
N ALA A 345 -10.30 11.13 12.66
CA ALA A 345 -10.40 11.32 11.21
C ALA A 345 -11.37 10.32 10.55
N TYR A 346 -11.59 9.17 11.18
CA TYR A 346 -12.36 8.05 10.66
C TYR A 346 -13.34 7.49 11.70
N PRO A 347 -14.45 8.19 12.00
CA PRO A 347 -15.38 7.83 13.08
C PRO A 347 -15.95 6.41 12.99
N GLN A 348 -16.06 5.87 11.77
CA GLN A 348 -16.54 4.51 11.53
C GLN A 348 -15.69 3.42 12.24
N LEU A 349 -14.41 3.71 12.54
CA LEU A 349 -13.58 2.81 13.34
C LEU A 349 -14.10 2.68 14.77
N ALA A 350 -14.51 3.79 15.39
CA ALA A 350 -15.09 3.80 16.72
C ALA A 350 -16.49 3.16 16.72
N GLU A 351 -17.31 3.49 15.74
CA GLU A 351 -18.67 2.93 15.58
C GLU A 351 -18.65 1.40 15.43
N ARG A 352 -17.66 0.85 14.71
CA ARG A 352 -17.52 -0.60 14.47
C ARG A 352 -16.49 -1.27 15.38
N ARG A 353 -16.02 -0.61 16.45
CA ARG A 353 -14.93 -1.10 17.32
C ARG A 353 -15.13 -2.54 17.76
N GLY A 354 -16.29 -2.86 18.37
CA GLY A 354 -16.57 -4.20 18.87
C GLY A 354 -16.42 -5.28 17.80
N PHE A 355 -17.03 -5.04 16.63
CA PHE A 355 -16.98 -5.96 15.48
C PHE A 355 -15.57 -6.15 14.91
N ILE A 356 -14.80 -5.06 14.81
CA ILE A 356 -13.40 -5.11 14.34
C ILE A 356 -12.55 -5.98 15.27
N LEU A 357 -12.64 -5.74 16.58
CA LEU A 357 -11.86 -6.44 17.58
C LEU A 357 -12.23 -7.93 17.67
N GLU A 358 -13.53 -8.25 17.68
CA GLU A 358 -14.01 -9.63 17.71
C GLU A 358 -13.60 -10.42 16.46
N SER A 359 -13.75 -9.82 15.28
CA SER A 359 -13.38 -10.46 14.01
C SER A 359 -11.87 -10.74 13.92
N ALA A 360 -11.05 -9.79 14.39
CA ALA A 360 -9.60 -9.96 14.40
C ALA A 360 -9.15 -11.04 15.39
N ASP A 361 -9.69 -11.03 16.61
CA ASP A 361 -9.38 -12.01 17.64
C ASP A 361 -9.80 -13.43 17.23
N ALA A 362 -10.99 -13.59 16.64
CA ALA A 362 -11.48 -14.89 16.19
C ALA A 362 -10.57 -15.54 15.13
N GLU A 363 -10.12 -14.77 14.12
CA GLU A 363 -9.20 -15.30 13.11
C GLU A 363 -7.79 -15.53 13.69
N GLU A 364 -7.29 -14.67 14.60
CA GLU A 364 -6.01 -14.90 15.26
C GLU A 364 -6.04 -16.21 16.07
N GLN A 365 -7.07 -16.42 16.91
CA GLN A 365 -7.25 -17.66 17.66
C GLN A 365 -7.30 -18.88 16.74
N GLN A 366 -8.05 -18.80 15.64
CA GLN A 366 -8.14 -19.88 14.67
C GLN A 366 -6.79 -20.18 14.02
N PHE A 367 -6.03 -19.14 13.66
CA PHE A 367 -4.70 -19.31 13.08
C PHE A 367 -3.71 -19.92 14.08
N LEU A 368 -3.71 -19.48 15.34
CA LEU A 368 -2.81 -19.99 16.37
C LEU A 368 -3.04 -21.49 16.64
N LYS A 369 -4.29 -21.98 16.55
CA LYS A 369 -4.58 -23.42 16.62
C LYS A 369 -3.92 -24.19 15.47
N THR A 370 -4.02 -23.67 14.24
CA THR A 370 -3.38 -24.29 13.07
C THR A 370 -1.86 -24.24 13.17
N LEU A 371 -1.31 -23.11 13.61
CA LEU A 371 0.13 -22.92 13.80
C LEU A 371 0.71 -23.89 14.83
N ALA A 372 0.00 -24.16 15.93
CA ALA A 372 0.39 -25.17 16.91
C ALA A 372 0.51 -26.58 16.28
N GLY A 373 -0.38 -26.91 15.35
CA GLY A 373 -0.27 -28.12 14.54
C GLY A 373 0.99 -28.13 13.65
N GLY A 374 1.31 -26.98 13.04
CA GLY A 374 2.54 -26.79 12.27
C GLY A 374 3.82 -26.96 13.11
N ILE A 375 3.86 -26.41 14.33
CA ILE A 375 4.98 -26.62 15.28
C ILE A 375 5.13 -28.10 15.58
N SER A 376 4.04 -28.79 15.92
CA SER A 376 4.07 -30.24 16.21
C SER A 376 4.60 -31.06 15.03
N ARG A 377 4.20 -30.70 13.81
CA ARG A 377 4.71 -31.32 12.57
C ARG A 377 6.20 -31.03 12.38
N LEU A 378 6.64 -29.80 12.60
CA LEU A 378 8.05 -29.44 12.50
C LEU A 378 8.89 -30.18 13.53
N THR A 379 8.45 -30.28 14.78
CA THR A 379 9.12 -31.08 15.81
C THR A 379 9.27 -32.54 15.36
N THR A 380 8.22 -33.12 14.77
CA THR A 380 8.28 -34.49 14.22
C THR A 380 9.34 -34.61 13.12
N ILE A 381 9.42 -33.63 12.22
CA ILE A 381 10.42 -33.61 11.14
C ILE A 381 11.84 -33.48 11.72
N ILE A 382 12.02 -32.61 12.70
CA ILE A 382 13.31 -32.42 13.41
C ILE A 382 13.76 -33.73 14.05
N ASP A 383 12.87 -34.43 14.76
CA ASP A 383 13.19 -35.70 15.41
C ASP A 383 13.55 -36.78 14.38
N GLN A 384 12.88 -36.81 13.24
CA GLN A 384 13.21 -37.73 12.13
C GLN A 384 14.58 -37.44 11.52
N VAL A 385 14.88 -36.17 11.24
CA VAL A 385 16.18 -35.73 10.70
C VAL A 385 17.30 -36.08 11.66
N LYS A 386 17.14 -35.77 12.95
CA LYS A 386 18.14 -36.10 13.98
C LYS A 386 18.28 -37.61 14.18
N GLY A 387 17.18 -38.35 14.20
CA GLY A 387 17.18 -39.81 14.31
C GLY A 387 17.91 -40.50 13.15
N ALA A 388 17.89 -39.88 11.97
CA ALA A 388 18.64 -40.32 10.80
C ALA A 388 20.09 -39.80 10.74
N GLY A 389 20.54 -39.02 11.74
CA GLY A 389 21.87 -38.40 11.76
C GLY A 389 22.05 -37.24 10.77
N GLY A 390 20.95 -36.67 10.28
CA GLY A 390 20.96 -35.52 9.37
C GLY A 390 21.11 -34.18 10.08
N ALA A 391 21.51 -33.16 9.32
CA ALA A 391 21.68 -31.77 9.79
C ALA A 391 20.77 -30.77 9.08
N VAL A 392 19.92 -31.22 8.15
CA VAL A 392 19.14 -30.35 7.25
C VAL A 392 17.70 -30.84 7.18
N VAL A 393 16.75 -29.94 7.45
CA VAL A 393 15.32 -30.15 7.22
C VAL A 393 15.05 -30.13 5.72
N PRO A 394 14.42 -31.18 5.13
CA PRO A 394 14.15 -31.23 3.71
C PRO A 394 13.25 -30.08 3.24
N GLY A 395 13.58 -29.49 2.08
CA GLY A 395 12.83 -28.35 1.53
C GLY A 395 11.37 -28.68 1.21
N VAL A 396 11.09 -29.93 0.83
CA VAL A 396 9.72 -30.43 0.61
C VAL A 396 8.89 -30.44 1.90
N ASP A 397 9.49 -30.79 3.04
CA ASP A 397 8.81 -30.78 4.33
C ASP A 397 8.58 -29.34 4.82
N ALA A 398 9.56 -28.44 4.63
CA ALA A 398 9.39 -27.01 4.85
C ALA A 398 8.28 -26.42 3.95
N PHE A 399 8.16 -26.90 2.71
CA PHE A 399 7.09 -26.52 1.80
C PHE A 399 5.73 -27.01 2.28
N VAL A 400 5.61 -28.26 2.76
CA VAL A 400 4.37 -28.80 3.34
C VAL A 400 3.95 -28.01 4.57
N LEU A 401 4.90 -27.67 5.43
CA LEU A 401 4.69 -26.81 6.60
C LEU A 401 4.07 -25.46 6.18
N LYS A 402 4.61 -24.84 5.14
CA LYS A 402 4.07 -23.59 4.58
C LYS A 402 2.69 -23.77 3.94
N ASP A 403 2.53 -24.75 3.06
CA ASP A 403 1.34 -24.92 2.22
C ASP A 403 0.14 -25.44 3.02
N THR A 404 0.35 -26.45 3.85
CA THR A 404 -0.72 -27.13 4.61
C THR A 404 -1.00 -26.43 5.93
N TYR A 405 0.03 -26.01 6.65
CA TYR A 405 -0.09 -25.48 8.01
C TYR A 405 0.06 -23.96 8.09
N GLY A 406 0.36 -23.30 6.96
CA GLY A 406 0.62 -21.86 6.94
C GLY A 406 1.90 -21.47 7.69
N PHE A 407 2.83 -22.40 7.88
CA PHE A 407 4.04 -22.27 8.69
C PHE A 407 5.19 -21.69 7.84
N PRO A 408 5.61 -20.43 8.04
CA PRO A 408 6.57 -19.79 7.16
C PRO A 408 7.96 -20.42 7.22
N LEU A 409 8.72 -20.24 6.13
CA LEU A 409 10.08 -20.77 6.03
C LEU A 409 10.99 -20.17 7.11
N ASP A 410 10.87 -18.88 7.42
CA ASP A 410 11.73 -18.19 8.38
C ASP A 410 11.52 -18.66 9.82
N LEU A 411 10.29 -18.99 10.24
CA LEU A 411 10.05 -19.64 11.53
C LEU A 411 10.53 -21.09 11.54
N THR A 412 10.40 -21.78 10.40
CA THR A 412 10.98 -23.13 10.23
C THR A 412 12.49 -23.09 10.42
N GLN A 413 13.17 -22.13 9.77
CA GLN A 413 14.61 -21.89 9.88
C GLN A 413 15.01 -21.53 11.32
N ARG A 414 14.27 -20.63 11.98
CA ARG A 414 14.55 -20.24 13.37
C ARG A 414 14.45 -21.42 14.34
N ILE A 415 13.34 -22.16 14.30
CA ILE A 415 13.13 -23.33 15.18
C ILE A 415 14.13 -24.44 14.86
N ALA A 416 14.45 -24.68 13.58
CA ALA A 416 15.48 -25.64 13.19
C ALA A 416 16.87 -25.22 13.71
N ALA A 417 17.21 -23.93 13.61
CA ALA A 417 18.49 -23.40 14.06
C ALA A 417 18.66 -23.50 15.60
N GLU A 418 17.60 -23.29 16.39
CA GLU A 418 17.61 -23.47 17.85
C GLU A 418 18.06 -24.87 18.28
N VAL A 419 17.81 -25.87 17.43
CA VAL A 419 18.18 -27.26 17.68
C VAL A 419 19.38 -27.73 16.84
N GLY A 420 20.09 -26.81 16.19
CA GLY A 420 21.31 -27.06 15.43
C GLY A 420 21.10 -27.63 14.03
N LEU A 421 19.92 -27.45 13.42
CA LEU A 421 19.60 -27.88 12.06
C LEU A 421 19.50 -26.68 11.10
N ALA A 422 19.88 -26.89 9.85
CA ALA A 422 19.59 -25.96 8.75
C ALA A 422 18.29 -26.38 8.02
N VAL A 423 17.80 -25.55 7.10
CA VAL A 423 16.68 -25.89 6.21
C VAL A 423 17.19 -25.84 4.77
N ASP A 424 16.78 -26.81 3.95
CA ASP A 424 17.07 -26.84 2.52
C ASP A 424 16.18 -25.83 1.76
N GLU A 425 16.70 -24.61 1.61
CA GLU A 425 16.04 -23.51 0.90
C GLU A 425 15.87 -23.81 -0.60
N ALA A 426 16.88 -24.41 -1.23
CA ALA A 426 16.83 -24.72 -2.66
C ALA A 426 15.74 -25.76 -2.97
N GLY A 427 15.61 -26.79 -2.14
CA GLY A 427 14.53 -27.77 -2.25
C GLY A 427 13.15 -27.19 -1.97
N TYR A 428 13.06 -26.22 -1.05
CA TYR A 428 11.82 -25.50 -0.78
C TYR A 428 11.40 -24.65 -1.99
N ASP A 429 12.33 -23.91 -2.59
CA ASP A 429 12.07 -23.09 -3.77
C ASP A 429 11.69 -23.93 -4.99
N ALA A 430 12.29 -25.11 -5.15
CA ALA A 430 11.91 -26.08 -6.18
C ALA A 430 10.46 -26.57 -5.98
N ALA A 431 10.09 -26.99 -4.77
CA ALA A 431 8.72 -27.45 -4.45
C ALA A 431 7.68 -26.33 -4.64
N MET A 432 8.03 -25.09 -4.27
CA MET A 432 7.26 -23.89 -4.56
C MET A 432 7.08 -23.66 -6.06
N GLY A 433 8.13 -23.85 -6.86
CA GLY A 433 8.11 -23.78 -8.31
C GLY A 433 7.14 -24.80 -8.92
N GLU A 434 7.24 -26.06 -8.54
CA GLU A 434 6.37 -27.14 -9.00
C GLU A 434 4.90 -26.91 -8.65
N GLN A 435 4.61 -26.39 -7.46
CA GLN A 435 3.24 -26.01 -7.09
C GLN A 435 2.74 -24.87 -7.98
N ARG A 436 3.57 -23.85 -8.22
CA ARG A 436 3.21 -22.71 -9.06
C ARG A 436 2.91 -23.14 -10.50
N GLU A 437 3.66 -24.09 -11.04
CA GLU A 437 3.40 -24.69 -12.35
C GLU A 437 2.10 -25.50 -12.37
N ARG A 438 1.86 -26.35 -11.36
CA ARG A 438 0.59 -27.09 -11.22
C ARG A 438 -0.62 -26.15 -11.13
N SER A 439 -0.52 -25.07 -10.36
CA SER A 439 -1.58 -24.06 -10.26
C SER A 439 -1.81 -23.32 -11.58
N ARG A 440 -0.74 -23.00 -12.34
CA ARG A 440 -0.84 -22.39 -13.67
C ARG A 440 -1.51 -23.33 -14.69
N ALA A 441 -1.14 -24.61 -14.69
CA ALA A 441 -1.75 -25.62 -15.56
C ALA A 441 -3.24 -25.83 -15.23
N ALA A 442 -3.61 -25.88 -13.94
CA ALA A 442 -5.00 -25.97 -13.50
C ALA A 442 -5.82 -24.70 -13.83
N ALA A 443 -5.20 -23.51 -13.78
CA ALA A 443 -5.84 -22.26 -14.18
C ALA A 443 -6.05 -22.15 -15.71
N GLN A 444 -5.11 -22.67 -16.52
CA GLN A 444 -5.31 -22.81 -17.97
C GLN A 444 -6.45 -23.80 -18.30
N PHE A 445 -6.55 -24.91 -17.57
CA PHE A 445 -7.62 -25.89 -17.74
C PHE A 445 -9.01 -25.31 -17.40
N LYS A 446 -9.11 -24.43 -16.38
CA LYS A 446 -10.35 -23.71 -16.05
C LYS A 446 -10.75 -22.64 -17.09
N ARG A 447 -9.79 -22.07 -17.83
CA ARG A 447 -10.12 -21.14 -18.94
C ARG A 447 -10.60 -21.85 -20.21
N GLY A 448 -10.25 -23.12 -20.41
CA GLY A 448 -10.76 -23.95 -21.51
C GLY A 448 -12.07 -24.69 -21.20
N GLY A 449 -12.30 -25.05 -19.93
CA GLY A 449 -13.39 -25.94 -19.54
C GLY A 449 -14.81 -25.41 -19.76
N ASP A 450 -15.10 -24.15 -19.40
CA ASP A 450 -16.48 -23.64 -19.45
C ASP A 450 -16.93 -23.15 -20.83
N ALA A 451 -16.01 -22.79 -21.73
CA ALA A 451 -16.35 -22.37 -23.08
C ALA A 451 -16.57 -23.57 -24.03
N ASP A 452 -15.79 -24.65 -23.88
CA ASP A 452 -15.82 -25.79 -24.80
C ASP A 452 -16.92 -26.82 -24.47
N LEU A 453 -17.36 -26.92 -23.21
CA LEU A 453 -18.37 -27.90 -22.79
C LEU A 453 -19.76 -27.71 -23.43
N TRP A 454 -20.05 -26.49 -23.92
CA TRP A 454 -21.33 -26.13 -24.54
C TRP A 454 -21.24 -26.01 -26.07
N ALA A 455 -20.04 -25.81 -26.63
CA ALA A 455 -19.81 -25.62 -28.05
C ALA A 455 -20.07 -26.91 -28.86
N ASP A 456 -19.72 -28.08 -28.31
CA ASP A 456 -19.84 -29.38 -28.99
C ASP A 456 -21.27 -29.95 -29.02
N LYS A 457 -22.24 -29.32 -28.35
CA LYS A 457 -23.62 -29.85 -28.27
C LYS A 457 -24.57 -29.35 -29.35
N GLY A 458 -24.12 -28.48 -30.26
CA GLY A 458 -24.93 -27.99 -31.39
C GLY A 458 -26.27 -27.39 -30.96
N LEU A 459 -26.35 -26.87 -29.73
CA LEU A 459 -27.58 -26.30 -29.19
C LEU A 459 -27.89 -24.98 -29.89
N PRO A 460 -29.15 -24.71 -30.26
CA PRO A 460 -29.53 -23.40 -30.77
C PRO A 460 -29.22 -22.33 -29.73
N GLY A 461 -28.67 -21.19 -30.17
CA GLY A 461 -28.33 -20.08 -29.29
C GLY A 461 -29.57 -19.60 -28.52
N THR A 462 -29.46 -19.48 -27.21
CA THR A 462 -30.51 -18.92 -26.37
C THR A 462 -30.55 -17.41 -26.51
N GLU A 463 -31.73 -16.87 -26.78
CA GLU A 463 -31.97 -15.43 -26.76
C GLU A 463 -32.18 -14.97 -25.31
N PHE A 464 -31.31 -14.08 -24.83
CA PHE A 464 -31.43 -13.49 -23.50
C PHE A 464 -32.52 -12.41 -23.51
N VAL A 465 -33.68 -12.70 -22.92
CA VAL A 465 -34.86 -11.81 -22.90
C VAL A 465 -34.94 -10.85 -21.70
N GLY A 466 -33.85 -10.71 -20.93
CA GLY A 466 -33.74 -9.74 -19.82
C GLY A 466 -34.48 -10.12 -18.53
N TYR A 467 -34.24 -9.35 -17.46
CA TYR A 467 -34.89 -9.49 -16.15
C TYR A 467 -36.19 -8.67 -16.10
N GLY A 468 -37.19 -9.10 -16.86
CA GLY A 468 -38.53 -8.52 -16.85
C GLY A 468 -39.53 -9.43 -16.17
N VAL A 469 -39.92 -9.06 -14.94
CA VAL A 469 -41.17 -9.44 -14.24
C VAL A 469 -41.36 -10.92 -13.89
N THR A 470 -41.16 -11.26 -12.62
CA THR A 470 -41.85 -12.40 -11.99
C THR A 470 -43.25 -11.93 -11.60
N VAL A 471 -44.29 -12.34 -12.34
CA VAL A 471 -45.69 -12.21 -11.89
C VAL A 471 -46.16 -13.57 -11.39
N ALA A 472 -46.61 -13.56 -10.13
CA ALA A 472 -47.36 -14.55 -9.35
C ALA A 472 -46.70 -15.94 -9.16
#